data_AF-A0A2A4T4E0-F1
#
_entry.id   AF-A0A2A4T4E0-F1
#
_cell.length_a   1.000
_cell.length_b   1.000
_cell.length_c   1.000
_cell.angle_alpha   90.00
_cell.angle_beta   90.00
_cell.angle_gamma   90.00
#
_symmetry.space_group_name_H-M   'P 1'
#
loop_
_entity.id
_entity.type
_entity.pdbx_description
1 polymer ?
#
loop_
_entity_poly.entity_id
_entity_poly.type
_entity_poly.pdbx_seq_one_letter_code
_entity_poly.pdbx_strand_id
1 'polypeptide(L)'
;MKNQTTWNIIFMFLFLLLLSLGYWGLTDGLDNFGWLHLISTTDIVLISLATFRLIRLVTYDKIFAFARNLFLDRTEDGSYIKTEGGFRRTVSELVECLWCTGLWAAPIATCLYFVNDAGRFVVIILAIAAVGSFMQVFSKMIGRLGSH
;
A
#
# COMPACT_ATOMS: atom_id res chain seq x y z
N MET A 1 -22.73 -15.27 3.73
CA MET A 1 -21.39 -15.83 4.06
C MET A 1 -20.66 -16.44 2.86
N LYS A 2 -21.23 -17.40 2.10
CA LYS A 2 -20.56 -18.04 0.93
C LYS A 2 -19.97 -17.03 -0.07
N ASN A 3 -20.68 -15.92 -0.32
CA ASN A 3 -20.27 -14.91 -1.30
C ASN A 3 -18.97 -14.18 -0.92
N GLN A 4 -18.70 -13.92 0.36
CA GLN A 4 -17.52 -13.15 0.75
C GLN A 4 -16.22 -13.94 0.56
N THR A 5 -16.24 -15.24 0.89
CA THR A 5 -15.12 -16.14 0.63
C THR A 5 -14.77 -16.20 -0.86
N THR A 6 -15.78 -16.24 -1.74
CA THR A 6 -15.58 -16.20 -3.19
C THR A 6 -14.87 -14.93 -3.64
N TRP A 7 -15.26 -13.76 -3.13
CA TRP A 7 -14.60 -12.50 -3.47
C TRP A 7 -13.16 -12.43 -2.97
N ASN A 8 -12.87 -12.92 -1.76
CA ASN A 8 -11.51 -12.97 -1.24
C ASN A 8 -10.61 -13.88 -2.09
N ILE A 9 -11.14 -15.02 -2.55
CA ILE A 9 -10.44 -15.92 -3.49
C ILE A 9 -10.18 -15.21 -4.82
N ILE A 10 -11.17 -14.51 -5.38
CA ILE A 10 -11.01 -13.74 -6.62
C ILE A 10 -9.90 -12.69 -6.47
N PHE A 11 -9.88 -11.93 -5.37
CA PHE A 11 -8.83 -10.93 -5.12
C PHE A 11 -7.45 -11.55 -4.94
N MET A 12 -7.36 -12.74 -4.34
CA MET A 12 -6.11 -13.46 -4.22
C MET A 12 -5.59 -13.88 -5.59
N PHE A 13 -6.44 -14.44 -6.44
CA PHE A 13 -6.04 -14.79 -7.82
C PHE A 13 -5.70 -13.54 -8.64
N LEU A 14 -6.46 -12.46 -8.48
CA LEU A 14 -6.15 -11.17 -9.11
C LEU A 14 -4.79 -10.64 -8.65
N PHE A 15 -4.49 -10.71 -7.36
CA PHE A 15 -3.18 -10.32 -6.82
C PHE A 15 -2.05 -11.13 -7.42
N LEU A 16 -2.18 -12.45 -7.46
CA LEU A 16 -1.19 -13.34 -8.04
C LEU A 16 -1.00 -13.11 -9.54
N LEU A 17 -2.09 -12.86 -10.27
CA LEU A 17 -2.05 -12.48 -11.68
C LEU A 17 -1.32 -11.15 -11.89
N LEU A 18 -1.62 -10.13 -11.08
CA LEU A 18 -0.95 -8.83 -11.17
C LEU A 18 0.53 -8.93 -10.81
N LEU A 19 0.88 -9.75 -9.82
CA LEU A 19 2.28 -10.05 -9.49
C LEU A 19 2.97 -10.75 -10.66
N SER A 20 2.35 -11.76 -11.26
CA SER A 20 2.97 -12.48 -12.37
C SER A 20 3.12 -11.58 -13.60
N LEU A 21 2.13 -10.73 -13.90
CA LEU A 21 2.20 -9.74 -14.98
C LEU A 21 3.25 -8.67 -14.71
N GLY A 22 3.31 -8.16 -13.47
CA GLY A 22 4.32 -7.17 -13.06
C GLY A 22 5.72 -7.74 -13.14
N TYR A 23 5.92 -8.97 -12.65
CA TYR A 23 7.17 -9.70 -12.81
C TYR A 23 7.52 -9.87 -14.30
N TRP A 24 6.59 -10.41 -15.10
CA TRP A 24 6.81 -10.66 -16.52
C TRP A 24 7.14 -9.37 -17.29
N GLY A 25 6.42 -8.27 -17.04
CA GLY A 25 6.66 -6.99 -17.70
C GLY A 25 7.91 -6.25 -17.24
N LEU A 26 8.42 -6.51 -16.03
CA LEU A 26 9.68 -5.93 -15.54
C LEU A 26 10.91 -6.76 -15.91
N THR A 27 10.73 -8.05 -16.20
CA THR A 27 11.85 -9.00 -16.42
C THR A 27 11.85 -9.59 -17.82
N ASP A 28 10.99 -9.11 -18.73
CA ASP A 28 10.74 -9.63 -20.08
C ASP A 28 10.52 -11.16 -20.14
N GLY A 29 10.19 -11.76 -19.01
CA GLY A 29 9.48 -13.02 -18.92
C GLY A 29 10.27 -14.30 -18.69
N LEU A 30 11.59 -14.36 -18.86
CA LEU A 30 12.39 -15.50 -18.40
C LEU A 30 13.92 -15.30 -18.49
N ASP A 31 14.41 -14.08 -18.75
CA ASP A 31 15.81 -13.90 -19.16
C ASP A 31 16.66 -13.30 -18.03
N ASN A 32 17.18 -14.21 -17.19
CA ASN A 32 18.18 -14.04 -16.15
C ASN A 32 17.81 -13.22 -14.89
N PHE A 33 18.15 -13.78 -13.73
CA PHE A 33 18.26 -13.12 -12.41
C PHE A 33 19.27 -11.94 -12.38
N GLY A 34 19.67 -11.38 -13.52
CA GLY A 34 20.59 -10.25 -13.63
C GLY A 34 20.05 -8.97 -12.99
N TRP A 35 18.72 -8.79 -12.95
CA TRP A 35 18.08 -7.66 -12.26
C TRP A 35 18.31 -7.66 -10.75
N LEU A 36 18.45 -8.83 -10.12
CA LEU A 36 18.69 -8.94 -8.67
C LEU A 36 20.07 -8.38 -8.29
N HIS A 37 21.06 -8.50 -9.18
CA HIS A 37 22.40 -7.93 -9.00
C HIS A 37 22.44 -6.41 -9.20
N LEU A 38 21.39 -5.81 -9.78
CA LEU A 38 21.27 -4.37 -9.99
C LEU A 38 20.56 -3.64 -8.83
N ILE A 39 20.01 -4.38 -7.85
CA ILE A 39 19.33 -3.78 -6.71
C ILE A 39 20.37 -3.38 -5.66
N SER A 40 20.52 -2.06 -5.47
CA SER A 40 21.31 -1.51 -4.37
C SER A 40 20.54 -1.63 -3.06
N THR A 41 21.26 -1.70 -1.94
CA THR A 41 20.68 -1.55 -0.59
C THR A 41 19.84 -0.27 -0.48
N THR A 42 20.23 0.79 -1.20
CA THR A 42 19.50 2.06 -1.24
C THR A 42 18.10 1.89 -1.83
N ASP A 43 17.95 1.09 -2.90
CA ASP A 43 16.67 0.86 -3.55
C ASP A 43 15.71 0.12 -2.60
N ILE A 44 16.22 -0.90 -1.91
CA ILE A 44 15.45 -1.64 -0.89
C ILE A 44 14.97 -0.70 0.20
N VAL A 45 15.82 0.19 0.70
CA VAL A 45 15.46 1.17 1.73
C VAL A 45 14.40 2.14 1.22
N LEU A 46 14.58 2.71 0.02
CA LEU A 46 13.62 3.65 -0.58
C LEU A 46 12.25 2.99 -0.81
N ILE A 47 12.22 1.81 -1.43
CA ILE A 47 10.98 1.07 -1.69
C ILE A 47 10.31 0.66 -0.38
N SER A 48 11.07 0.24 0.64
CA SER A 48 10.53 -0.12 1.95
C SER A 48 9.89 1.08 2.66
N LEU A 49 10.57 2.22 2.69
CA LEU A 49 10.06 3.46 3.27
C LEU A 49 8.83 3.98 2.51
N ALA A 50 8.86 3.92 1.18
CA ALA A 50 7.73 4.30 0.34
C ALA A 50 6.53 3.39 0.56
N THR A 51 6.75 2.07 0.65
CA THR A 51 5.72 1.08 0.97
C THR A 51 5.09 1.39 2.33
N PHE A 52 5.90 1.65 3.36
CA PHE A 52 5.40 2.08 4.67
C PHE A 52 4.54 3.34 4.57
N ARG A 53 4.98 4.35 3.80
CA ARG A 53 4.20 5.58 3.61
C ARG A 53 2.87 5.31 2.90
N LEU A 54 2.87 4.47 1.86
CA LEU A 54 1.68 4.11 1.09
C LEU A 54 0.66 3.39 1.97
N ILE A 55 1.10 2.41 2.77
CA ILE A 55 0.22 1.70 3.72
C ILE A 55 -0.45 2.71 4.65
N ARG A 56 0.33 3.60 5.26
CA ARG A 56 -0.21 4.60 6.18
C ARG A 56 -1.14 5.60 5.49
N LEU A 57 -0.80 6.02 4.27
CA LEU A 57 -1.61 6.94 3.48
C LEU A 57 -2.98 6.34 3.21
N VAL A 58 -3.02 5.08 2.77
CA VAL A 58 -4.23 4.35 2.39
C VAL A 58 -5.07 3.98 3.62
N THR A 59 -4.46 3.45 4.68
CA THR A 59 -5.17 2.90 5.84
C THR A 59 -5.50 3.93 6.92
N TYR A 60 -4.70 5.00 7.09
CA TYR A 60 -4.85 5.93 8.22
C TYR A 60 -5.07 7.39 7.83
N ASP A 61 -4.33 7.92 6.86
CA ASP A 61 -4.31 9.37 6.63
C ASP A 61 -5.67 9.89 6.15
N LYS A 62 -6.07 11.04 6.73
CA LYS A 62 -7.35 11.71 6.40
C LYS A 62 -7.43 12.13 4.94
N ILE A 63 -6.30 12.40 4.30
CA ILE A 63 -6.22 12.74 2.87
C ILE A 63 -6.89 11.65 2.03
N PHE A 64 -6.73 10.38 2.40
CA PHE A 64 -7.31 9.24 1.68
C PHE A 64 -8.67 8.78 2.25
N ALA A 65 -9.26 9.55 3.18
CA ALA A 65 -10.56 9.20 3.78
C ALA A 65 -11.68 9.18 2.74
N PHE A 66 -11.66 10.07 1.74
CA PHE A 66 -12.67 10.08 0.68
C PHE A 66 -12.68 8.76 -0.11
N ALA A 67 -11.50 8.23 -0.44
CA ALA A 67 -11.36 6.98 -1.18
C ALA A 67 -11.81 5.78 -0.34
N ARG A 68 -11.49 5.77 0.97
CA ARG A 68 -11.97 4.75 1.92
C ARG A 68 -13.49 4.73 2.03
N ASN A 69 -14.09 5.91 2.16
CA ASN A 69 -15.52 6.05 2.38
C ASN A 69 -16.36 5.68 1.14
N LEU A 70 -15.78 5.69 -0.06
CA LEU A 70 -16.47 5.30 -1.30
C LEU A 70 -16.94 3.83 -1.28
N PHE A 71 -16.21 2.97 -0.58
CA PHE A 71 -16.50 1.53 -0.48
C PHE A 71 -17.39 1.18 0.70
N LEU A 72 -17.82 2.16 1.50
CA LEU A 72 -18.71 1.99 2.63
C LEU A 72 -20.12 2.46 2.27
N ASP A 73 -21.11 1.91 2.95
CA ASP A 73 -22.49 2.37 2.86
C ASP A 73 -22.75 3.46 3.89
N ARG A 74 -23.46 4.50 3.47
CA ARG A 74 -23.84 5.61 4.33
C ARG A 74 -25.17 5.29 4.98
N THR A 75 -25.22 5.32 6.30
CA THR A 75 -26.45 5.13 7.08
C THR A 75 -27.27 6.42 7.13
N GLU A 76 -28.52 6.31 7.55
CA GLU A 76 -29.43 7.46 7.75
C GLU A 76 -28.87 8.45 8.79
N ASP A 77 -28.15 7.94 9.80
CA ASP A 77 -27.48 8.75 10.83
C ASP A 77 -26.20 9.46 10.33
N GLY A 78 -25.86 9.28 9.05
CA GLY A 78 -24.67 9.86 8.44
C GLY A 78 -23.36 9.15 8.79
N SER A 79 -23.41 8.01 9.48
CA SER A 79 -22.25 7.16 9.75
C SER A 79 -21.92 6.25 8.57
N TYR A 80 -20.69 5.74 8.51
CA TYR A 80 -20.26 4.81 7.47
C TYR A 80 -20.19 3.39 8.04
N ILE A 81 -20.87 2.46 7.39
CA ILE A 81 -20.81 1.04 7.71
C ILE A 81 -20.29 0.26 6.50
N LYS A 82 -19.66 -0.88 6.77
CA LYS A 82 -19.21 -1.76 5.70
C LYS A 82 -20.41 -2.44 5.05
N THR A 83 -20.40 -2.57 3.73
CA THR A 83 -21.39 -3.34 2.99
C THR A 83 -21.47 -4.80 3.48
N GLU A 84 -22.64 -5.42 3.38
CA GLU A 84 -22.88 -6.79 3.87
C GLU A 84 -22.03 -7.87 3.17
N GLY A 85 -21.57 -7.59 1.95
CA GLY A 85 -20.69 -8.49 1.21
C GLY A 85 -20.37 -7.97 -0.19
N GLY A 86 -19.55 -8.73 -0.92
CA GLY A 86 -19.24 -8.42 -2.31
C GLY A 86 -17.90 -7.70 -2.50
N PHE A 87 -17.66 -7.23 -3.73
CA PHE A 87 -16.46 -6.49 -4.10
C PHE A 87 -16.17 -5.30 -3.16
N ARG A 88 -17.17 -4.44 -2.92
CA ARG A 88 -17.01 -3.25 -2.05
C ARG A 88 -16.62 -3.63 -0.62
N ARG A 89 -17.16 -4.74 -0.12
CA ARG A 89 -16.79 -5.26 1.20
C ARG A 89 -15.34 -5.76 1.24
N THR A 90 -14.89 -6.51 0.23
CA THR A 90 -13.49 -6.96 0.18
C THR A 90 -12.51 -5.78 0.06
N VAL A 91 -12.83 -4.76 -0.74
CA VAL A 91 -11.98 -3.57 -0.86
C VAL A 91 -11.89 -2.79 0.45
N SER A 92 -13.02 -2.59 1.16
CA SER A 92 -13.00 -1.93 2.48
C SER A 92 -12.20 -2.73 3.51
N GLU A 93 -12.34 -4.06 3.56
CA GLU A 93 -11.53 -4.92 4.43
C GLU A 93 -10.03 -4.86 4.11
N LEU A 94 -9.68 -4.81 2.82
CA LEU A 94 -8.29 -4.72 2.35
C LEU A 94 -7.63 -3.42 2.78
N VAL A 95 -8.33 -2.29 2.58
CA VAL A 95 -7.81 -0.95 2.87
C VAL A 95 -7.73 -0.67 4.37
N GLU A 96 -8.63 -1.23 5.17
CA GLU A 96 -8.58 -1.13 6.63
C GLU A 96 -7.52 -2.03 7.27
N CYS A 97 -7.20 -3.17 6.63
CA CYS A 97 -6.20 -4.09 7.14
C CYS A 97 -4.79 -3.64 6.72
N LEU A 98 -3.98 -3.26 7.70
CA LEU A 98 -2.59 -2.83 7.50
C LEU A 98 -1.76 -3.89 6.74
N TRP A 99 -1.93 -5.16 7.10
CA TRP A 99 -1.19 -6.28 6.51
C TRP A 99 -1.60 -6.53 5.07
N CYS A 100 -2.91 -6.53 4.79
CA CYS A 100 -3.42 -6.68 3.43
C CYS A 100 -2.99 -5.50 2.56
N THR A 101 -3.18 -4.27 3.04
CA THR A 101 -2.71 -3.07 2.33
C THR A 101 -1.20 -3.15 2.09
N GLY A 102 -0.40 -3.65 3.03
CA GLY A 102 1.04 -3.86 2.84
C GLY A 102 1.39 -4.86 1.76
N LEU A 103 0.68 -5.99 1.71
CA LEU A 103 0.85 -7.01 0.67
C LEU A 103 0.61 -6.44 -0.73
N TRP A 104 -0.33 -5.51 -0.88
CA TRP A 104 -0.61 -4.83 -2.15
C TRP A 104 0.32 -3.64 -2.41
N ALA A 105 0.66 -2.86 -1.37
CA ALA A 105 1.49 -1.67 -1.50
C ALA A 105 2.93 -1.99 -1.89
N ALA A 106 3.50 -3.09 -1.38
CA ALA A 106 4.88 -3.48 -1.68
C ALA A 106 5.14 -3.70 -3.18
N PRO A 107 4.40 -4.58 -3.89
CA PRO A 107 4.61 -4.76 -5.33
C PRO A 107 4.24 -3.52 -6.13
N ILE A 108 3.24 -2.73 -5.71
CA ILE A 108 2.92 -1.46 -6.37
C ILE A 108 4.10 -0.49 -6.28
N ALA A 109 4.70 -0.31 -5.09
CA ALA A 109 5.85 0.56 -4.89
C ALA A 109 7.06 0.08 -5.70
N THR A 110 7.32 -1.24 -5.71
CA THR A 110 8.38 -1.85 -6.51
C THR A 110 8.16 -1.61 -8.00
N CYS A 111 6.96 -1.89 -8.52
CA CYS A 111 6.65 -1.68 -9.94
C CYS A 111 6.80 -0.21 -10.33
N LEU A 112 6.30 0.72 -9.51
CA LEU A 112 6.47 2.16 -9.73
C LEU A 112 7.94 2.57 -9.78
N TYR A 113 8.79 1.98 -8.94
CA TYR A 113 10.22 2.31 -8.89
C TYR A 113 10.96 1.91 -10.18
N PHE A 114 10.62 0.77 -10.75
CA PHE A 114 11.33 0.18 -11.88
C PHE A 114 10.71 0.48 -13.25
N VAL A 115 9.42 0.84 -13.33
CA VAL A 115 8.72 1.02 -14.62
C VAL A 115 9.20 2.24 -15.41
N ASN A 116 9.41 3.40 -14.76
CA ASN A 116 9.89 4.62 -15.39
C ASN A 116 10.45 5.62 -14.37
N ASP A 117 11.13 6.67 -14.87
CA ASP A 117 11.76 7.69 -14.03
C ASP A 117 10.76 8.50 -13.20
N ALA A 118 9.55 8.73 -13.72
CA ALA A 118 8.50 9.45 -12.99
C ALA A 118 8.01 8.65 -11.78
N GLY A 119 7.83 7.34 -11.91
CA GLY A 119 7.44 6.43 -10.84
C GLY A 119 8.54 6.32 -9.79
N ARG A 120 9.81 6.24 -10.22
CA ARG A 120 10.97 6.31 -9.32
C ARG A 120 10.97 7.59 -8.49
N PHE A 121 10.72 8.73 -9.11
CA PHE A 121 10.59 10.01 -8.42
C PHE A 121 9.47 10.01 -7.38
N VAL A 122 8.30 9.45 -7.71
CA VAL A 122 7.18 9.30 -6.76
C VAL A 122 7.57 8.44 -5.55
N VAL A 123 8.26 7.32 -5.78
CA VAL A 123 8.73 6.43 -4.70
C VAL A 123 9.71 7.17 -3.78
N ILE A 124 10.64 7.95 -4.34
CA ILE A 124 11.57 8.76 -3.54
C ILE A 124 10.82 9.79 -2.69
N ILE A 125 9.82 10.49 -3.23
CA ILE A 125 8.99 11.43 -2.46
C ILE A 125 8.29 10.72 -1.31
N LEU A 126 7.70 9.56 -1.56
CA LEU A 126 7.02 8.76 -0.54
C LEU A 126 7.98 8.31 0.56
N ALA A 127 9.19 7.89 0.19
CA ALA A 127 10.23 7.51 1.14
C ALA A 127 10.66 8.69 2.03
N ILE A 128 10.89 9.87 1.45
CA ILE A 128 11.21 11.09 2.20
C ILE A 128 10.06 11.47 3.14
N ALA A 129 8.81 11.37 2.68
CA ALA A 129 7.63 11.66 3.50
C ALA A 129 7.47 10.67 4.68
N ALA A 130 7.88 9.41 4.53
CA ALA A 130 7.96 8.45 5.64
C ALA A 130 8.96 8.93 6.70
N VAL A 131 10.17 9.32 6.28
CA VAL A 131 11.21 9.84 7.19
C VAL A 131 10.72 11.09 7.91
N GLY A 132 10.13 12.05 7.20
CA GLY A 132 9.56 13.25 7.82
C GLY A 132 8.46 12.95 8.84
N SER A 133 7.59 11.98 8.55
CA SER A 133 6.54 11.53 9.48
C SER A 133 7.14 10.86 10.72
N PHE A 134 8.20 10.07 10.55
CA PHE A 134 8.92 9.44 11.65
C PHE A 134 9.58 10.49 12.54
N MET A 135 10.30 11.45 11.96
CA MET A 135 10.93 12.56 12.69
C MET A 135 9.90 13.36 13.49
N GLN A 136 8.74 13.65 12.92
CA GLN A 136 7.68 14.39 13.62
C GLN A 136 7.16 13.63 14.86
N VAL A 137 6.95 12.32 14.73
CA VAL A 137 6.51 11.48 15.88
C VAL A 137 7.60 11.41 16.93
N PHE A 138 8.86 11.26 16.51
CA PHE A 138 10.02 11.23 17.39
C PHE A 138 10.20 12.53 18.18
N SER A 139 10.12 13.69 17.52
CA SER A 139 10.17 15.00 18.18
C SER A 139 9.05 15.18 19.20
N LYS A 140 7.82 14.74 18.87
CA LYS A 140 6.68 14.77 19.81
C LYS A 140 6.91 13.87 21.03
N MET A 141 7.52 12.71 20.84
CA MET A 141 7.85 11.79 21.92
C MET A 141 8.91 12.38 22.85
N ILE A 142 9.99 12.95 22.32
CA ILE A 142 11.02 13.64 23.13
C ILE A 142 10.39 14.81 23.91
N GLY A 143 9.56 15.62 23.26
CA GLY A 143 8.91 16.76 23.90
C GLY A 143 8.02 16.36 25.11
N ARG A 144 7.39 15.18 25.06
CA ARG A 144 6.61 14.65 26.18
C ARG A 144 7.47 14.13 27.34
N LEU A 145 8.67 13.64 27.06
CA LEU A 145 9.59 13.17 28.09
C LEU A 145 10.22 14.32 28.87
N GLY A 146 10.46 15.47 28.22
CA GLY A 146 11.01 16.67 28.87
C GLY A 146 9.98 17.54 29.60
N SER A 147 8.69 17.22 29.54
CA SER A 147 7.62 17.93 30.26
C SER A 147 7.26 17.31 31.61
N HIS A 148 8.03 16.31 32.06
CA HIS A 148 7.96 15.69 33.38
C HIS A 148 9.25 16.00 34.15
#